data_AF-A0AB39VHN8-F1
#
_entry.id   AF-A0AB39VHN8-F1
#
_cell.length_a   1.000
_cell.length_b   1.000
_cell.length_c   1.000
_cell.angle_alpha   90.00
_cell.angle_beta   90.00
_cell.angle_gamma   90.00
#
_symmetry.space_group_name_H-M   'P 1'
#
loop_
_entity.id
_entity.type
_entity.pdbx_description
1 polymer ?
#
loop_
_entity_poly.entity_id
_entity_poly.type
_entity_poly.pdbx_seq_one_letter_code
_entity_poly.pdbx_strand_id
1 'polypeptide(L)' 'MKYRVLSPLVYAGTAYNAGQEVDIIENTVAKDCIERGIIEKITENKSNKVEKKIGTLEETDNKSKK' A
#
# COMPACT_ATOMS: atom_id res chain seq x y z
N MET A 1 13.64 4.34 1.58
CA MET A 1 12.43 4.01 0.79
C MET A 1 11.71 2.92 1.57
N LYS A 2 10.38 2.95 1.67
CA LYS A 2 9.65 1.97 2.48
C LYS A 2 9.27 0.72 1.68
N TYR A 3 9.40 -0.43 2.33
CA TYR A 3 9.07 -1.74 1.80
C TYR A 3 8.25 -2.52 2.81
N ARG A 4 7.34 -3.35 2.31
CA ARG A 4 6.55 -4.26 3.12
C ARG A 4 7.26 -5.60 3.17
N VAL A 5 7.51 -6.08 4.37
CA VAL A 5 8.15 -7.36 4.60
C VAL A 5 7.13 -8.47 4.34
N LEU A 6 7.48 -9.43 3.49
CA LEU A 6 6.64 -10.60 3.17
C LEU A 6 7.10 -11.85 3.94
N SER A 7 8.41 -11.94 4.21
CA SER A 7 9.04 -13.02 4.98
C SER A 7 9.98 -12.45 6.05
N PRO A 8 10.20 -13.15 7.18
CA PRO A 8 11.09 -12.68 8.24
C PRO A 8 12.45 -12.22 7.70
N LEU A 9 12.81 -10.98 7.98
CA LEU A 9 14.02 -10.33 7.48
C LEU A 9 14.75 -9.65 8.64
N VAL A 10 16.07 -9.77 8.68
CA VAL A 10 16.91 -8.96 9.57
C VAL A 10 17.62 -7.89 8.75
N TYR A 11 17.37 -6.63 9.04
CA TYR A 11 18.01 -5.49 8.39
C TYR A 11 18.54 -4.51 9.42
N ALA A 12 19.78 -4.05 9.26
CA ALA A 12 20.47 -3.17 10.22
C ALA A 12 20.44 -3.67 11.68
N GLY A 13 20.49 -4.99 11.89
CA GLY A 13 20.41 -5.62 13.22
C GLY A 13 19.01 -5.67 13.84
N THR A 14 17.97 -5.23 13.11
CA THR A 14 16.57 -5.31 13.54
C THR A 14 15.86 -6.43 12.80
N ALA A 15 15.17 -7.30 13.55
CA ALA A 15 14.32 -8.34 12.97
C ALA A 15 12.92 -7.79 12.66
N TYR A 16 12.48 -8.00 11.43
CA TYR A 16 11.16 -7.63 10.93
C TYR A 16 10.37 -8.89 10.60
N ASN A 17 9.13 -8.92 11.05
CA ASN A 17 8.20 -9.99 10.71
C ASN A 17 7.43 -9.67 9.42
N ALA A 18 6.83 -10.70 8.83
CA ALA A 18 5.92 -10.54 7.71
C ALA A 18 4.79 -9.56 8.06
N GLY A 19 4.50 -8.65 7.13
CA GLY A 19 3.53 -7.57 7.29
C GLY A 19 4.10 -6.27 7.86
N GLN A 20 5.32 -6.25 8.40
CA GLN A 20 5.94 -5.02 8.90
C GLN A 20 6.51 -4.16 7.78
N GLU A 21 6.68 -2.87 8.06
CA GLU A 21 7.33 -1.92 7.15
C GLU A 21 8.79 -1.75 7.55
N VAL A 22 9.68 -1.84 6.56
CA VAL A 22 11.11 -1.60 6.70
C VAL A 22 11.53 -0.48 5.75
N ASP A 23 12.33 0.47 6.23
CA ASP A 23 12.95 1.46 5.36
C ASP A 23 14.33 0.96 4.95
N ILE A 24 14.48 0.62 3.67
CA ILE A 24 15.77 0.18 3.11
C ILE A 24 16.35 1.35 2.32
N ILE A 25 17.57 1.72 2.69
CA ILE A 25 18.31 2.82 2.08
C ILE A 25 19.12 2.29 0.89
N GLU A 26 19.67 1.07 1.00
CA GLU A 26 20.46 0.44 -0.05
C GLU A 26 19.60 -0.17 -1.16
N ASN A 27 19.62 0.45 -2.33
CA ASN A 27 18.86 0.01 -3.50
C ASN A 27 19.23 -1.41 -3.97
N THR A 28 20.51 -1.80 -3.86
CA THR A 28 20.97 -3.15 -4.24
C THR A 28 20.35 -4.21 -3.35
N VAL A 29 20.35 -3.99 -2.04
CA VAL A 29 19.72 -4.89 -1.05
C VAL A 29 18.22 -4.96 -1.28
N ALA A 30 17.58 -3.81 -1.52
CA ALA A 30 16.15 -3.77 -1.79
C ALA A 30 15.78 -4.58 -3.04
N LYS A 31 16.53 -4.44 -4.14
CA LYS A 31 16.30 -5.21 -5.37
C LYS A 31 16.45 -6.72 -5.16
N ASP A 32 17.54 -7.16 -4.54
CA ASP A 32 17.76 -8.58 -4.24
C ASP A 32 16.60 -9.16 -3.41
N CYS A 33 16.18 -8.43 -2.37
CA CYS A 33 15.07 -8.86 -1.52
C CYS A 33 13.73 -8.90 -2.28
N ILE A 34 13.50 -8.01 -3.24
CA ILE A 34 12.29 -8.02 -4.08
C ILE A 34 12.31 -9.20 -5.05
N GLU A 35 13.43 -9.45 -5.74
CA GLU A 35 13.59 -10.58 -6.66
C GLU A 35 13.40 -11.93 -5.96
N ARG A 36 13.78 -12.00 -4.69
CA ARG A 36 13.61 -13.18 -3.83
C ARG A 36 12.26 -13.26 -3.13
N GLY A 37 11.39 -12.25 -3.30
CA GLY A 37 10.06 -12.20 -2.69
C GLY A 37 10.07 -12.03 -1.16
N ILE A 38 11.13 -11.45 -0.60
CA ILE A 38 11.26 -11.20 0.85
C ILE A 38 10.56 -9.89 1.22
N ILE A 39 10.63 -8.88 0.35
CA ILE A 39 9.99 -7.57 0.54
C ILE A 39 9.27 -7.13 -0.73
N GLU A 40 8.31 -6.22 -0.56
CA GLU A 40 7.58 -5.58 -1.66
C GLU A 40 7.71 -4.05 -1.55
N LYS A 41 7.93 -3.38 -2.68
CA LYS A 41 8.02 -1.90 -2.70
C LYS A 41 6.66 -1.30 -2.34
N ILE A 42 6.62 -0.56 -1.23
CA ILE A 42 5.45 0.24 -0.88
C ILE A 42 5.53 1.49 -1.75
N THR A 43 4.83 1.43 -2.88
CA THR A 43 4.60 2.63 -3.67
C THR A 43 3.56 3.41 -2.89
N GLU A 44 3.96 4.49 -2.22
CA GLU A 44 3.03 5.52 -1.73
C GLU A 44 2.44 6.25 -2.93
N ASN A 45 1.76 5.51 -3.80
CA ASN A 45 0.84 6.08 -4.73
C ASN A 45 -0.28 6.62 -3.84
N LYS A 46 -0.43 7.95 -3.79
CA LYS A 46 -1.59 8.65 -3.25
C LYS A 46 -2.84 8.19 -4.01
N SER A 47 -3.28 6.97 -3.74
CA SER A 47 -4.41 6.27 -4.35
C SER A 47 -5.13 5.47 -3.27
N ASN A 48 -5.37 6.11 -2.13
CA ASN A 48 -6.73 6.20 -1.64
C ASN A 48 -7.42 7.22 -2.58
N LYS A 49 -7.83 6.88 -3.81
CA LYS A 49 -9.01 6.04 -4.11
C LYS A 49 -10.01 6.05 -2.96
N VAL A 50 -10.73 7.16 -2.91
CA VAL A 50 -12.14 7.26 -2.55
C VAL A 50 -12.86 5.99 -3.02
N GLU A 51 -13.00 5.00 -2.15
CA GLU A 51 -13.87 3.84 -2.44
C GLU A 51 -14.27 3.14 -1.13
N LYS A 52 -15.18 3.80 -0.43
CA LYS A 52 -16.21 3.31 0.50
C LYS A 52 -16.74 4.60 1.14
N LYS A 53 -17.97 5.06 0.90
CA LYS A 53 -19.23 4.32 1.07
C LYS A 53 -20.34 4.99 0.23
N ILE A 54 -21.02 4.20 -0.60
CA ILE A 54 -22.49 4.10 -0.76
C ILE A 54 -23.26 5.42 -0.72
N GLY A 55 -23.74 5.84 -1.88
CA GLY A 55 -24.78 6.85 -2.09
C GLY A 55 -25.51 6.55 -3.40
N THR A 56 -26.05 5.34 -3.52
CA THR A 56 -27.03 4.99 -4.55
C THR A 56 -28.28 5.85 -4.32
N LEU A 57 -28.68 6.66 -5.30
CA LEU A 57 -29.97 6.57 -5.99
C LEU A 57 -30.20 7.86 -6.81
N GLU A 58 -30.36 7.66 -8.12
CA GLU A 58 -31.14 8.42 -9.10
C GLU A 58 -31.33 9.94 -8.90
N GLU A 59 -30.77 10.67 -9.86
CA GLU A 59 -31.49 11.77 -10.49
C GLU A 59 -32.94 11.34 -10.78
N THR A 60 -33.88 11.87 -10.01
CA THR A 60 -35.23 12.12 -10.51
C THR A 60 -35.49 13.61 -10.39
N ASP A 61 -35.27 14.26 -11.53
CA ASP A 61 -35.98 15.47 -11.93
C ASP A 61 -37.48 15.25 -11.67
N ASN A 62 -38.00 15.91 -10.64
CA ASN A 62 -39.44 16.00 -10.43
C ASN A 62 -39.87 17.46 -10.41
N LYS A 63 -40.22 17.89 -11.63
CA LYS A 63 -41.11 18.96 -12.01
C LYS A 63 -42.25 19.22 -10.98
N SER A 64 -42.57 20.51 -10.83
CA SER A 64 -43.89 21.06 -10.48
C SER A 64 -44.40 21.02 -9.03
N LYS A 65 -44.52 22.23 -8.44
CA LYS A 65 -45.74 22.75 -7.78
C LYS A 65 -45.61 24.28 -7.81
N LYS A 66 -46.30 24.95 -8.75
CA LYS A 66 -47.66 25.50 -8.62
C LYS A 66 -47.78 26.48 -7.45
#